data_AF-E6MVL0-F1
#
_entry.id   AF-E6MVL0-F1
#
_cell.length_a   1.000
_cell.length_b   1.000
_cell.length_c   1.000
_cell.angle_alpha   90.00
_cell.angle_beta   90.00
_cell.angle_gamma   90.00
#
_symmetry.space_group_name_H-M   'P 1'
#
loop_
_entity.id
_entity.type
_entity.pdbx_description
1 polymer ?
#
loop_
_entity_poly.entity_id
_entity_poly.type
_entity_poly.pdbx_seq_one_letter_code
_entity_poly.pdbx_strand_id
1 'polypeptide(L)'
;MWSTIKDFSSDFEEKTEAFFILFKELLRRGHLKLQRDGQIIGHTPEEWEQIFREVWPEYEIEPNPLPGYAPFDIGMWLTVEAPAYAVWIDPEDGSEYWAG
;
A
#
# COMPACT_ATOMS: atom_id res chain seq x y z
N MET A 1 -2.57 -0.42 6.49
CA MET A 1 -2.07 -1.77 6.16
C MET A 1 -0.61 -1.94 6.54
N TRP A 2 0.33 -1.10 6.08
CA TRP A 2 1.76 -1.23 6.47
C TRP A 2 1.99 -1.28 7.99
N SER A 3 1.41 -0.35 8.75
CA SER A 3 1.52 -0.34 10.21
C SER A 3 0.99 -1.61 10.90
N THR A 4 0.09 -2.36 10.25
CA THR A 4 -0.48 -3.62 10.77
C THR A 4 0.52 -4.78 10.68
N ILE A 5 1.51 -4.71 9.78
CA ILE A 5 2.53 -5.76 9.62
C ILE A 5 3.88 -5.36 10.21
N LYS A 6 4.00 -4.17 10.79
CA LYS A 6 5.29 -3.63 11.27
C LYS A 6 5.92 -4.46 12.39
N ASP A 7 5.12 -5.15 13.19
CA ASP A 7 5.54 -6.03 14.29
C ASP A 7 5.80 -7.48 13.84
N PHE A 8 5.54 -7.82 12.57
CA PHE A 8 5.82 -9.14 12.01
C PHE A 8 7.33 -9.44 11.94
N SER A 9 8.12 -8.46 11.51
CA SER A 9 9.58 -8.58 11.41
C SER A 9 10.26 -7.21 11.50
N SER A 10 11.52 -7.19 11.94
CA SER A 10 12.38 -6.01 11.84
C SER A 10 13.00 -5.83 10.45
N ASP A 11 13.01 -6.88 9.62
CA ASP A 11 13.56 -6.84 8.27
C ASP A 11 12.57 -6.22 7.27
N PHE A 12 13.08 -5.38 6.36
CA PHE A 12 12.25 -4.64 5.41
C PHE A 12 11.68 -5.53 4.30
N GLU A 13 12.45 -6.50 3.82
CA GLU A 13 12.02 -7.43 2.78
C GLU A 13 10.93 -8.37 3.33
N GLU A 14 11.12 -8.91 4.53
CA GLU A 14 10.10 -9.76 5.19
C GLU A 14 8.78 -8.99 5.44
N LYS A 15 8.86 -7.73 5.87
CA LYS A 15 7.67 -6.87 6.01
C LYS A 15 7.00 -6.56 4.67
N THR A 16 7.80 -6.37 3.62
CA THR A 16 7.30 -6.14 2.25
C THR A 16 6.51 -7.35 1.77
N GLU A 17 7.03 -8.57 1.96
CA GLU A 17 6.31 -9.79 1.61
C GLU A 17 5.02 -9.95 2.43
N ALA A 18 5.07 -9.71 3.74
CA ALA A 18 3.88 -9.75 4.59
C ALA A 18 2.81 -8.74 4.14
N PHE A 19 3.22 -7.53 3.76
CA PHE A 19 2.33 -6.52 3.20
C PHE A 19 1.66 -7.01 1.92
N PHE A 20 2.41 -7.53 0.95
CA PHE A 20 1.85 -7.97 -0.33
C PHE A 20 0.94 -9.20 -0.20
N ILE A 21 1.22 -10.11 0.74
CA ILE A 21 0.33 -11.23 1.06
C ILE A 21 -1.03 -10.71 1.55
N LEU A 22 -1.03 -9.82 2.54
CA LEU A 22 -2.27 -9.25 3.09
C LEU A 22 -3.01 -8.40 2.05
N PHE A 23 -2.28 -7.55 1.34
CA PHE A 23 -2.81 -6.67 0.29
C PHE A 23 -3.55 -7.46 -0.79
N LYS A 24 -2.91 -8.50 -1.35
CA LYS A 24 -3.55 -9.35 -2.37
C LYS A 24 -4.76 -10.10 -1.85
N GLU A 25 -4.73 -10.56 -0.60
CA GLU A 25 -5.86 -11.29 -0.03
C GLU A 25 -7.09 -10.38 0.16
N LEU A 26 -6.88 -9.12 0.55
CA LEU A 26 -7.96 -8.13 0.65
C LEU A 26 -8.55 -7.78 -0.72
N LEU A 27 -7.72 -7.64 -1.75
CA LEU A 27 -8.16 -7.46 -3.14
C LEU A 27 -8.96 -8.69 -3.62
N ARG A 28 -8.43 -9.90 -3.39
CA ARG A 28 -9.03 -11.17 -3.84
C ARG A 28 -10.41 -11.40 -3.23
N ARG A 29 -10.60 -11.02 -1.97
CA ARG A 29 -11.90 -11.12 -1.28
C ARG A 29 -12.88 -10.00 -1.65
N GLY A 30 -12.43 -9.00 -2.41
CA GLY A 30 -13.25 -7.85 -2.79
C GLY A 30 -13.48 -6.83 -1.68
N HIS A 31 -12.76 -6.93 -0.56
CA HIS A 31 -12.83 -5.93 0.54
C HIS A 31 -12.05 -4.65 0.20
N LEU A 32 -11.11 -4.75 -0.72
CA LEU A 32 -10.30 -3.64 -1.18
C LEU A 32 -10.45 -3.49 -2.70
N LYS A 33 -10.70 -2.27 -3.14
CA LYS A 33 -10.44 -1.80 -4.51
C LYS A 33 -9.40 -0.70 -4.43
N LEU A 34 -8.83 -0.33 -5.58
CA LEU A 34 -7.85 0.74 -5.67
C LEU A 34 -8.30 1.83 -6.64
N GLN A 35 -8.03 3.07 -6.28
CA GLN A 35 -8.39 4.26 -7.06
C GLN A 35 -7.19 5.15 -7.35
N ARG A 36 -7.24 5.88 -8.46
CA ARG A 36 -6.40 7.05 -8.71
C ARG A 36 -7.25 8.13 -9.36
N ASP A 37 -7.00 9.39 -9.02
CA ASP A 37 -7.70 10.55 -9.59
C ASP A 37 -9.24 10.46 -9.46
N GLY A 38 -9.72 9.88 -8.35
CA GLY A 38 -11.15 9.75 -8.05
C GLY A 38 -11.86 8.65 -8.84
N GLN A 39 -11.12 7.74 -9.48
CA GLN A 39 -11.69 6.61 -10.22
C GLN A 39 -11.07 5.30 -9.79
N ILE A 40 -11.92 4.28 -9.57
CA ILE A 40 -11.48 2.91 -9.33
C ILE A 40 -10.86 2.35 -10.61
N ILE A 41 -9.68 1.74 -10.47
CA ILE A 41 -8.97 1.07 -11.56
C ILE A 41 -9.08 -0.44 -11.36
N GLY A 42 -9.46 -1.16 -12.41
CA GLY A 42 -9.61 -2.62 -12.37
C GLY A 42 -8.32 -3.33 -12.78
N HIS A 43 -7.72 -4.04 -11.84
CA HIS A 43 -6.64 -5.02 -12.07
C HIS A 43 -6.85 -6.24 -11.17
N THR A 44 -6.22 -7.35 -11.55
CA THR A 44 -6.10 -8.54 -10.70
C THR A 44 -5.21 -8.26 -9.48
N PRO A 45 -5.33 -9.03 -8.38
CA PRO A 45 -4.42 -8.89 -7.24
C PRO A 45 -2.93 -9.02 -7.62
N GLU A 46 -2.61 -9.91 -8.56
CA GLU A 46 -1.25 -10.15 -9.03
C GLU A 46 -0.72 -9.00 -9.90
N GLU A 47 -1.54 -8.42 -10.77
CA GLU A 47 -1.19 -7.20 -11.52
C GLU A 47 -0.97 -6.02 -10.58
N TRP A 48 -1.83 -5.85 -9.56
CA TRP A 48 -1.64 -4.79 -8.56
C TRP A 48 -0.36 -4.95 -7.76
N GLU A 49 -0.02 -6.17 -7.35
CA GLU A 49 1.27 -6.43 -6.72
C GLU A 49 2.43 -6.02 -7.63
N GLN A 50 2.40 -6.43 -8.91
CA GLN A 50 3.45 -6.07 -9.85
C GLN A 50 3.60 -4.55 -10.00
N ILE A 51 2.48 -3.83 -10.19
CA ILE A 51 2.46 -2.37 -10.32
C ILE A 51 3.11 -1.70 -9.10
N PHE A 52 2.78 -2.16 -7.88
CA PHE A 52 3.36 -1.59 -6.66
C PHE A 52 4.83 -1.98 -6.49
N ARG A 53 5.23 -3.21 -6.83
CA ARG A 53 6.62 -3.67 -6.73
C ARG A 53 7.55 -2.96 -7.71
N GLU A 54 7.08 -2.60 -8.90
CA GLU A 54 7.86 -1.86 -9.90
C GLU A 54 8.31 -0.47 -9.41
N VAL A 55 7.61 0.11 -8.44
CA VAL A 55 7.95 1.42 -7.85
C VAL A 55 8.11 1.35 -6.32
N TRP A 56 8.24 0.14 -5.76
CA TRP A 56 8.38 -0.02 -4.31
C TRP A 56 9.72 0.58 -3.84
N PRO A 57 9.74 1.35 -2.75
CA PRO A 57 10.98 1.94 -2.25
C PRO A 57 12.06 0.88 -1.98
N GLU A 58 13.31 1.20 -2.34
CA GLU A 58 14.46 0.32 -2.10
C GLU A 58 14.76 0.14 -0.60
N TYR A 59 14.37 1.12 0.21
CA TYR A 59 14.59 1.15 1.65
C TYR A 59 13.32 1.58 2.39
N GLU A 60 13.14 1.10 3.63
CA GLU A 60 11.99 1.51 4.46
C GLU A 60 11.98 3.01 4.78
N ILE A 61 13.17 3.62 4.83
CA ILE A 61 13.39 5.02 5.21
C ILE A 61 14.43 5.62 4.26
N GLU A 62 14.01 6.58 3.45
CA GLU A 62 14.88 7.39 2.60
C GLU A 62 15.45 8.59 3.39
N PRO A 63 16.78 8.79 3.42
CA PRO A 63 17.38 9.90 4.13
C PRO A 63 17.01 11.24 3.49
N ASN A 64 16.80 12.26 4.32
CA ASN A 64 16.59 13.62 3.81
C ASN A 64 17.88 14.15 3.13
N PRO A 65 17.79 14.79 1.96
CA PRO A 65 18.95 15.39 1.30
C PRO A 65 19.62 16.50 2.13
N LEU A 66 18.87 17.13 3.05
CA LEU A 66 19.40 18.09 4.01
C LEU A 66 19.73 17.37 5.33
N PRO A 67 21.00 17.36 5.77
CA PRO A 67 21.38 16.65 6.99
C PRO A 67 20.68 17.24 8.21
N GLY A 68 20.13 16.37 9.06
CA GLY A 68 19.42 16.75 10.30
C GLY A 68 17.91 16.95 10.13
N TYR A 69 17.38 16.89 8.90
CA TYR A 69 15.94 16.89 8.66
C TYR A 69 15.35 15.48 8.71
N ALA A 70 14.04 15.40 8.96
CA ALA A 70 13.32 14.13 9.06
C ALA A 70 13.37 13.37 7.72
N PRO A 71 13.60 12.04 7.77
CA PRO A 71 13.60 11.21 6.58
C PRO A 71 12.18 10.96 6.05
N PHE A 72 12.08 10.41 4.85
CA PHE A 72 10.83 10.00 4.22
C PHE A 72 10.67 8.48 4.35
N ASP A 73 9.58 8.02 4.98
CA ASP A 73 9.37 6.58 5.21
C ASP A 73 8.32 5.98 4.27
N ILE A 74 8.28 4.65 4.21
CA ILE A 74 7.31 3.88 3.40
C ILE A 74 5.85 4.20 3.74
N GLY A 75 5.54 4.62 4.97
CA GLY A 75 4.19 5.05 5.36
C GLY A 75 3.80 6.36 4.68
N MET A 76 4.75 7.31 4.60
CA MET A 76 4.58 8.54 3.84
C MET A 76 4.47 8.23 2.33
N TRP A 77 5.33 7.37 1.79
CA TRP A 77 5.27 6.95 0.39
C TRP A 77 3.90 6.37 0.02
N LEU A 78 3.36 5.44 0.84
CA LEU A 78 2.03 4.86 0.65
C LEU A 78 0.88 5.88 0.71
N THR A 79 1.14 7.05 1.30
CA THR A 79 0.14 8.12 1.47
C THR A 79 0.14 9.12 0.33
N VAL A 80 1.30 9.42 -0.28
CA VAL A 80 1.41 10.53 -1.25
C VAL A 80 1.99 10.13 -2.61
N GLU A 81 2.68 8.99 -2.71
CA GLU A 81 3.41 8.58 -3.93
C GLU A 81 2.97 7.22 -4.47
N ALA A 82 2.03 6.54 -3.80
CA ALA A 82 1.54 5.24 -4.21
C ALA A 82 0.94 5.26 -5.65
N PRO A 83 1.02 4.14 -6.39
CA PRO A 83 0.35 3.98 -7.68
C PRO A 83 -1.17 4.17 -7.61
N ALA A 84 -1.79 3.79 -6.50
CA ALA A 84 -3.22 3.92 -6.26
C ALA A 84 -3.51 3.89 -4.75
N TYR A 85 -4.70 4.35 -4.37
CA TYR A 85 -5.14 4.48 -2.98
C TYR A 85 -6.33 3.57 -2.68
N ALA A 86 -6.52 3.21 -1.42
CA ALA A 86 -7.54 2.26 -0.99
C ALA A 86 -8.96 2.80 -1.15
N VAL A 87 -9.85 1.96 -1.66
CA VAL A 87 -11.31 2.11 -1.51
C VAL A 87 -11.80 0.84 -0.82
N TRP A 88 -12.29 0.98 0.40
CA TRP A 88 -12.80 -0.15 1.18
C TRP A 88 -14.25 -0.43 0.82
N ILE A 89 -14.57 -1.71 0.66
CA ILE A 89 -15.92 -2.17 0.31
C ILE A 89 -16.55 -2.78 1.56
N ASP A 90 -17.69 -2.23 1.97
CA ASP A 90 -18.48 -2.76 3.06
C ASP A 90 -18.98 -4.17 2.71
N PRO A 91 -18.73 -5.19 3.55
CA PRO A 91 -19.18 -6.54 3.27
C PRO A 91 -20.71 -6.73 3.42
N GLU A 92 -21.42 -5.85 4.12
CA GLU A 92 -22.86 -5.98 4.36
C GLU A 92 -23.69 -5.39 3.21
N ASP A 93 -23.35 -4.19 2.73
CA ASP A 93 -24.14 -3.46 1.75
C ASP A 93 -23.39 -3.08 0.46
N GLY A 94 -22.07 -3.32 0.40
CA GLY A 94 -21.23 -3.01 -0.76
C GLY A 94 -20.89 -1.52 -0.91
N SER A 95 -21.17 -0.69 0.10
CA SER A 95 -20.81 0.73 0.09
C SER A 95 -19.29 0.93 0.03
N GLU A 96 -18.88 2.06 -0.55
CA GLU A 96 -17.48 2.37 -0.83
C GLU A 96 -16.96 3.48 0.11
N TYR A 97 -15.90 3.19 0.87
CA TYR A 97 -15.20 4.17 1.69
C TYR A 97 -13.87 4.54 1.04
N TRP A 98 -13.78 5.76 0.56
CA TRP A 98 -12.67 6.24 -0.26
C TRP A 98 -11.56 6.83 0.62
N ALA A 99 -10.34 6.32 0.47
CA ALA A 99 -9.14 6.97 0.98
C ALA A 99 -8.54 7.89 -0.10
N GLY A 100 -8.15 9.10 0.32
CA GLY A 100 -7.52 10.14 -0.49
C GLY A 100 -6.91 11.21 0.40
#